data_AF-A0A368F3W0-F1
#
_entry.id   AF-A0A368F3W0-F1
#
_cell.length_a   1.000
_cell.length_b   1.000
_cell.length_c   1.000
_cell.angle_alpha   90.00
_cell.angle_beta   90.00
_cell.angle_gamma   90.00
#
_symmetry.space_group_name_H-M   'P 1'
#
loop_
_entity.id
_entity.type
_entity.pdbx_description
1 polymer ?
#
loop_
_entity_poly.entity_id
_entity_poly.type
_entity_poly.pdbx_seq_one_letter_code
_entity_poly.pdbx_strand_id
1 'polypeptide(L)' 'MFTHDYERDTVFKKPEVKPSFVCAVTGRPARYRDPVTGLPYSTPFTFKIIRDKYHKYLKTITDNPEVTEYMKQFE' A
#
# COMPACT_ATOMS: atom_id res chain seq x y z
N MET A 1 36.88 -32.44 37.98
CA MET A 1 36.61 -32.12 36.56
C MET A 1 35.13 -32.34 36.33
N PHE A 2 34.43 -31.34 35.77
CA PHE A 2 33.29 -31.40 34.85
C PHE A 2 32.63 -30.02 34.89
N THR A 3 33.13 -29.11 34.05
CA THR A 3 32.56 -27.80 33.80
C THR A 3 31.18 -28.00 33.17
N HIS A 4 30.12 -27.53 33.82
CA HIS A 4 28.82 -27.41 33.16
C HIS A 4 28.76 -26.04 32.49
N ASP A 5 29.45 -25.95 31.37
CA ASP A 5 29.25 -24.92 30.37
C ASP A 5 27.96 -25.28 29.61
N TYR A 6 26.83 -24.76 30.06
CA TYR A 6 25.58 -24.83 29.29
C TYR A 6 24.98 -23.42 29.22
N GLU A 7 25.57 -22.62 28.33
CA GLU A 7 24.99 -21.40 27.80
C GLU A 7 23.59 -21.71 27.27
N ARG A 8 22.58 -21.22 27.99
CA ARG A 8 21.17 -21.41 27.64
C ARG A 8 20.75 -20.27 26.71
N ASP A 9 21.16 -20.39 25.45
CA ASP A 9 20.66 -19.56 24.35
C ASP A 9 19.18 -19.91 24.06
N THR A 10 18.26 -19.41 24.88
CA THR A 10 16.82 -19.50 24.58
C THR A 10 16.10 -18.21 24.94
N VAL A 11 16.55 -17.08 24.39
CA VAL A 11 15.74 -15.84 24.39
C VAL A 11 14.68 -15.99 23.30
N PHE A 12 13.43 -16.25 23.70
CA PHE A 12 12.28 -16.26 22.80
C PHE A 12 12.12 -14.88 22.14
N LYS A 13 12.58 -14.75 20.89
CA LYS A 13 12.37 -13.53 20.09
C LYS A 13 10.93 -13.53 19.60
N LYS A 14 10.13 -12.55 20.05
CA LYS A 14 8.77 -12.34 19.55
C LYS A 14 8.83 -12.14 18.02
N PRO A 15 8.01 -12.87 17.23
CA PRO A 15 8.00 -12.68 15.79
C PRO A 15 7.54 -11.25 15.47
N GLU A 16 8.29 -10.58 14.60
CA GLU A 16 7.97 -9.24 14.14
C GLU A 16 6.71 -9.30 13.27
N VAL A 17 5.67 -8.58 13.70
CA VAL A 17 4.40 -8.51 12.95
C VAL A 17 4.63 -7.62 11.74
N LYS A 18 4.65 -8.23 10.55
CA LYS A 18 4.76 -7.48 9.30
C LYS A 18 3.55 -6.52 9.18
N PRO A 19 3.76 -5.24 8.82
CA PRO A 19 2.65 -4.32 8.64
C PRO A 19 1.74 -4.80 7.50
N SER A 20 0.48 -5.07 7.82
CA SER A 20 -0.53 -5.38 6.82
C SER A 20 -0.99 -4.09 6.14
N PHE A 21 -0.98 -4.04 4.81
CA PHE A 21 -1.55 -2.92 4.09
C PHE A 21 -3.07 -2.92 4.25
N VAL A 22 -3.64 -1.73 4.46
CA VAL A 22 -5.07 -1.53 4.69
C VAL A 22 -5.65 -0.77 3.51
N CYS A 23 -6.77 -1.25 2.96
CA CYS A 23 -7.46 -0.64 1.83
C CYS A 23 -7.85 0.80 2.15
N ALA A 24 -7.43 1.74 1.30
CA ALA A 24 -7.68 3.17 1.48
C ALA A 24 -9.18 3.54 1.45
N VAL A 25 -10.03 2.68 0.87
CA VAL A 25 -11.48 2.92 0.76
C VAL A 25 -12.26 2.28 1.90
N THR A 26 -11.93 1.04 2.28
CA THR A 26 -12.79 0.23 3.17
C THR A 26 -12.17 -0.10 4.53
N GLY A 27 -10.89 0.20 4.75
CA GLY A 27 -10.22 -0.16 6.00
C GLY A 27 -9.96 -1.66 6.18
N ARG A 28 -10.25 -2.49 5.17
CA ARG A 28 -9.99 -3.95 5.20
C ARG A 28 -8.55 -4.26 4.77
N PRO A 29 -7.99 -5.43 5.10
CA PRO A 29 -6.70 -5.85 4.58
C PRO A 29 -6.68 -5.79 3.04
N ALA A 30 -5.70 -5.07 2.49
CA ALA A 30 -5.52 -4.90 1.06
C ALA A 30 -4.73 -6.08 0.48
N ARG A 31 -5.14 -6.51 -0.72
CA ARG A 31 -4.45 -7.55 -1.48
C ARG A 31 -3.55 -6.97 -2.56
N TYR A 32 -3.87 -5.78 -3.05
CA TYR A 32 -3.23 -5.16 -4.20
C TYR A 32 -2.90 -3.69 -3.95
N ARG A 33 -2.07 -3.11 -4.82
CA ARG A 33 -1.76 -1.69 -4.87
C ARG A 33 -1.98 -1.15 -6.27
N ASP A 34 -2.50 0.07 -6.34
CA ASP A 34 -2.65 0.77 -7.61
C ASP A 34 -1.28 1.21 -8.13
N PRO A 35 -0.86 0.84 -9.36
CA PRO A 35 0.46 1.19 -9.89
C PRO A 35 0.68 2.68 -10.13
N VAL A 36 -0.38 3.48 -10.26
CA VAL A 36 -0.24 4.94 -10.48
C VAL A 36 -0.31 5.71 -9.16
N THR A 37 -1.33 5.45 -8.33
CA THR A 37 -1.49 6.20 -7.07
C THR A 37 -0.72 5.60 -5.89
N GLY A 38 -0.25 4.35 -6.01
CA GLY A 38 0.37 3.59 -4.92
C GLY A 38 -0.61 3.14 -3.84
N LEU A 39 -1.89 3.50 -3.93
CA LEU A 39 -2.86 3.26 -2.87
C LEU A 39 -3.22 1.77 -2.76
N PRO A 40 -3.24 1.21 -1.53
CA PRO A 40 -3.66 -0.17 -1.28
C PRO A 40 -5.18 -0.34 -1.45
N TYR A 41 -5.60 -1.44 -2.08
CA TYR A 41 -7.01 -1.78 -2.26
C TYR A 41 -7.30 -3.28 -2.09
N SER A 42 -8.55 -3.60 -1.75
CA SER A 42 -8.98 -4.97 -1.46
C SER A 42 -9.73 -5.64 -2.61
N THR A 43 -10.54 -4.88 -3.37
CA THR A 43 -11.41 -5.41 -4.43
C THR A 43 -11.38 -4.56 -5.70
N PRO A 44 -11.77 -5.10 -6.87
CA PRO A 44 -11.85 -4.32 -8.11
C PRO A 44 -12.81 -3.12 -8.02
N PHE A 45 -13.89 -3.23 -7.22
CA PHE A 45 -14.79 -2.11 -6.98
C PHE A 45 -14.09 -0.96 -6.26
N THR A 46 -13.30 -1.25 -5.22
CA THR A 46 -12.51 -0.22 -4.52
C THR A 46 -11.44 0.40 -5.42
N PHE A 47 -10.88 -0.36 -6.37
CA PHE A 47 -9.96 0.18 -7.37
C PHE A 47 -10.63 1.22 -8.27
N LYS A 48 -11.84 0.96 -8.77
CA LYS A 48 -12.61 1.93 -9.57
C LYS A 48 -12.82 3.24 -8.82
N ILE A 49 -13.22 3.15 -7.55
CA ILE A 49 -13.42 4.34 -6.69
C ILE A 49 -12.13 5.17 -6.56
N ILE A 50 -10.98 4.51 -6.37
CA ILE A 50 -9.68 5.18 -6.26
C ILE A 50 -9.37 5.93 -7.56
N ARG A 51 -9.51 5.27 -8.72
CA ARG A 51 -9.21 5.88 -10.02
C ARG A 51 -10.17 7.00 -10.39
N ASP A 52 -11.46 6.85 -10.10
CA ASP A 52 -12.46 7.91 -10.33
C ASP A 52 -12.14 9.16 -9.50
N LYS A 53 -11.76 8.99 -8.24
CA LYS A 53 -11.34 10.11 -7.37
C LYS A 53 -10.04 10.74 -7.86
N TYR A 54 -9.08 9.92 -8.28
CA TYR A 54 -7.82 10.40 -8.83
C TYR A 54 -8.03 11.23 -10.09
N HIS A 55 -8.87 10.79 -11.03
CA HIS A 55 -9.19 11.57 -12.22
C HIS A 55 -9.89 12.89 -11.88
N LYS A 56 -10.80 12.91 -10.90
CA LYS A 56 -11.42 14.16 -10.43
C LYS A 56 -10.38 15.11 -9.84
N TYR A 57 -9.43 14.59 -9.07
CA TYR A 57 -8.33 15.37 -8.51
C TYR A 57 -7.39 15.93 -9.59
N LEU A 58 -7.06 15.16 -10.62
CA LEU A 58 -6.23 15.65 -11.72
C LEU A 58 -6.88 16.82 -12.47
N LYS A 59 -8.21 16.81 -12.64
CA LYS A 59 -8.94 17.94 -13.25
C LYS A 59 -8.84 19.23 -12.44
N THR A 60 -8.56 19.16 -11.14
CA THR A 60 -8.37 20.36 -10.32
C THR A 60 -6.95 20.93 -10.44
N ILE A 61 -6.02 20.20 -11.05
CA ILE A 61 -4.64 20.63 -11.27
C ILE A 61 -4.51 21.09 -12.73
N THR A 62 -4.74 22.37 -12.98
CA THR A 62 -4.63 22.97 -14.33
C THR A 62 -3.21 23.40 -14.68
N ASP A 63 -2.33 23.54 -13.68
CA ASP A 63 -1.07 24.26 -13.85
C ASP A 63 0.13 23.33 -14.15
N ASN A 64 -0.10 22.02 -14.22
CA ASN A 64 0.94 21.04 -14.48
C ASN A 64 0.82 20.45 -15.91
N PRO A 65 1.83 20.66 -16.78
CA PRO A 65 1.82 20.11 -18.14
C PRO A 65 1.84 18.57 -18.18
N GLU A 66 2.49 17.92 -17.21
CA GLU A 66 2.56 16.44 -17.13
C GLU A 66 1.18 15.84 -16.85
N VAL A 67 0.40 16.49 -15.98
CA VAL A 67 -0.98 16.08 -15.68
C VAL A 67 -1.84 16.23 -16.93
N THR A 68 -1.68 17.32 -17.66
CA THR A 68 -2.42 17.58 -18.91
C THR A 68 -2.14 16.49 -19.96
N GLU A 69 -0.86 16.11 -20.12
CA GLU A 69 -0.48 15.02 -21.03
C GLU A 69 -1.05 13.67 -20.59
N TYR A 70 -0.98 13.36 -19.29
CA TYR A 70 -1.58 12.14 -18.75
C TYR A 70 -3.10 12.08 -18.99
N MET A 71 -3.83 13.21 -18.84
CA MET A 71 -5.28 13.24 -19.07
C MET A 71 -5.66 12.99 -20.54
N LYS A 72 -4.86 13.48 -21.50
CA LYS A 72 -5.08 13.26 -22.94
C LYS A 72 -5.02 11.80 -23.36
N GLN A 73 -4.35 10.94 -22.59
CA GLN A 73 -4.26 9.51 -22.89
C GLN A 73 -5.60 8.77 -22.73
N PHE A 74 -6.56 9.35 -22.00
CA PHE A 74 -7.85 8.72 -21.69
C PHE A 74 -9.03 9.38 -22.43
N GLU A 75 -8.76 10.34 -23.31
CA GLU A 75 -9.71 10.99 -24.20
C GLU A 75 -9.77 10.26 -25.55
#